data_AF-A0A389ML79-F1
#
_entry.id   AF-A0A389ML79-F1
#
_cell.length_a   1.000
_cell.length_b   1.000
_cell.length_c   1.000
_cell.angle_alpha   90.00
_cell.angle_beta   90.00
_cell.angle_gamma   90.00
#
_symmetry.space_group_name_H-M   'P 1'
#
loop_
_entity.id
_entity.type
_entity.pdbx_description
1 polymer ?
#
loop_
_entity_poly.entity_id
_entity_poly.type
_entity_poly.pdbx_seq_one_letter_code
_entity_poly.pdbx_strand_id
1 'polypeptide(L)'
;MAELRAAANVVGTVTFVVTEEEVRALDALVGYGDEAFLRVFYKQLGQSYLKPHEAGLRSLFKRVRADMPFIVRRFDAARAAFRSPDPDGVRHAVARIAETAVQRRQREG
;
A
#
# COMPACT_ATOMS: atom_id res chain seq x y z
N MET A 1 -30.85 -1.22 32.69
CA MET A 1 -30.77 0.16 32.16
C MET A 1 -29.44 0.30 31.46
N ALA A 2 -29.42 0.50 30.14
CA ALA A 2 -28.18 0.68 29.38
C ALA A 2 -27.86 2.18 29.31
N GLU A 3 -26.65 2.57 29.72
CA GLU A 3 -26.13 3.93 29.54
C GLU A 3 -25.59 4.08 28.10
N LEU A 4 -26.15 5.04 27.36
CA LEU A 4 -25.62 5.48 26.07
C LEU A 4 -24.61 6.60 26.31
N ARG A 5 -23.32 6.33 26.01
CA ARG A 5 -22.27 7.35 26.02
C ARG A 5 -21.95 7.75 24.58
N ALA A 6 -22.24 9.00 24.23
CA ALA A 6 -21.83 9.57 22.96
C ALA A 6 -20.36 10.01 23.03
N ALA A 7 -19.54 9.58 22.07
CA ALA A 7 -18.16 10.04 21.90
C ALA A 7 -18.00 10.70 20.53
N ALA A 8 -17.50 11.92 20.49
CA ALA A 8 -17.16 12.60 19.23
C ALA A 8 -15.83 12.06 18.69
N ASN A 9 -15.78 11.72 17.40
CA ASN A 9 -14.57 11.27 16.73
C ASN A 9 -14.16 12.27 15.65
N VAL A 10 -12.89 12.64 15.61
CA VAL A 10 -12.32 13.53 14.58
C VAL A 10 -11.48 12.68 13.63
N VAL A 11 -11.87 12.66 12.35
CA VAL A 11 -11.18 11.90 11.30
C VAL A 11 -10.64 12.88 10.26
N GLY A 12 -9.33 12.81 10.01
CA GLY A 12 -8.66 13.56 8.95
C GLY A 12 -8.07 12.59 7.91
N THR A 13 -8.08 13.00 6.64
CA THR A 13 -7.44 12.25 5.55
C THR A 13 -6.24 13.04 5.04
N VAL A 14 -5.10 12.36 4.89
CA VAL A 14 -3.89 12.93 4.29
C VAL A 14 -3.41 12.01 3.18
N THR A 15 -3.16 12.58 2.00
CA THR A 15 -2.68 11.86 0.82
C THR A 15 -1.25 12.27 0.53
N PHE A 16 -0.36 11.29 0.36
CA PHE A 16 1.02 11.50 -0.05
C PHE A 16 1.29 10.73 -1.35
N VAL A 17 2.09 11.33 -2.23
CA VAL A 17 2.66 10.63 -3.39
C VAL A 17 4.07 10.22 -3.01
N VAL A 18 4.38 8.94 -3.20
CA VAL A 18 5.66 8.35 -2.85
C VAL A 18 6.25 7.63 -4.05
N THR A 19 7.57 7.59 -4.10
CA THR A 19 8.35 6.82 -5.08
C THR A 19 8.35 5.33 -4.75
N GLU A 20 8.76 4.50 -5.71
CA GLU A 20 8.97 3.06 -5.49
C GLU A 20 9.96 2.81 -4.34
N GLU A 21 11.05 3.57 -4.27
CA GLU A 21 12.09 3.43 -3.26
C GLU A 21 11.57 3.76 -1.85
N GLU A 22 10.80 4.83 -1.70
CA GLU A 22 10.18 5.20 -0.42
C GLU A 22 9.17 4.16 0.05
N VAL A 23 8.39 3.57 -0.87
CA VAL A 23 7.46 2.47 -0.53
C VAL A 23 8.21 1.25 -0.02
N ARG A 24 9.32 0.88 -0.67
CA ARG A 24 10.16 -0.26 -0.23
C ARG A 24 10.85 0.03 1.10
N ALA A 25 11.31 1.27 1.31
CA ALA A 25 11.88 1.69 2.58
C ALA A 25 10.85 1.61 3.71
N LEU A 26 9.62 2.07 3.46
CA LEU A 26 8.51 1.99 4.40
C LEU A 26 8.15 0.53 4.72
N ASP A 27 8.06 -0.34 3.71
CA ASP A 27 7.80 -1.78 3.89
C ASP A 27 8.88 -2.46 4.75
N ALA A 28 10.15 -2.20 4.45
CA ALA A 28 11.28 -2.70 5.23
C ALA A 28 11.26 -2.19 6.68
N LEU A 29 10.97 -0.90 6.88
CA LEU A 29 10.88 -0.28 8.20
C LEU A 29 9.81 -0.95 9.06
N VAL A 30 8.62 -1.16 8.51
CA VAL A 30 7.52 -1.78 9.26
C VAL A 30 7.69 -3.29 9.40
N GLY A 31 8.47 -3.93 8.51
CA GLY A 31 8.77 -5.37 8.55
C GLY A 31 9.46 -5.82 9.83
N TYR A 32 10.25 -4.95 10.48
CA TYR A 32 10.83 -5.22 11.80
C TYR A 32 9.80 -5.39 12.92
N GLY A 33 8.60 -4.82 12.74
CA GLY A 33 7.55 -4.77 13.74
C GLY A 33 7.67 -3.57 14.68
N ASP A 34 6.52 -3.10 15.14
CA ASP A 34 6.36 -1.92 16.00
C ASP A 34 7.06 -2.09 17.36
N GLU A 35 7.00 -3.28 17.96
CA GLU A 35 7.66 -3.56 19.24
C GLU A 35 9.19 -3.45 19.16
N ALA A 36 9.79 -4.06 18.12
CA ALA A 36 11.23 -4.04 17.95
C ALA A 36 11.73 -2.61 17.68
N PHE A 37 11.01 -1.87 16.83
CA PHE A 37 11.28 -0.48 16.55
C PHE A 37 11.20 0.39 17.82
N LEU A 38 10.07 0.36 18.53
CA LEU A 38 9.85 1.17 19.73
C LEU A 38 10.88 0.89 20.82
N ARG A 39 11.21 -0.39 21.05
CA ARG A 39 12.23 -0.78 22.03
C ARG A 39 13.59 -0.16 21.72
N VAL A 40 14.06 -0.24 20.47
CA VAL A 40 15.36 0.34 20.08
C VAL A 40 15.29 1.86 20.10
N PHE A 41 14.21 2.45 19.57
CA PHE A 41 13.99 3.89 19.57
C PHE A 41 14.05 4.45 20.99
N TYR A 42 13.30 3.88 21.93
CA TYR A 42 13.26 4.32 23.32
C TYR A 42 14.59 4.11 24.05
N LYS A 43 15.34 3.07 23.70
CA LYS A 43 16.68 2.84 24.25
C LYS A 43 17.66 3.95 23.83
N GLN A 44 17.59 4.41 22.58
CA GLN A 44 18.59 5.33 22.02
C GLN A 44 18.19 6.80 22.12
N LEU A 45 16.92 7.11 21.93
CA LEU A 45 16.41 8.48 21.81
C LEU A 45 15.50 8.89 22.98
N GLY A 46 15.21 7.96 23.89
CA GLY A 46 14.28 8.17 24.98
C GLY A 46 12.81 8.13 24.54
N GLN A 47 11.91 8.29 25.50
CA GLN A 47 10.47 8.06 25.30
C GLN A 47 9.68 9.32 24.92
N SER A 48 10.21 10.50 25.20
CA SER A 48 9.45 11.77 25.16
C SER A 48 8.77 12.03 23.81
N TYR A 49 9.45 11.71 22.70
CA TYR A 49 8.96 12.00 21.36
C TYR A 49 7.81 11.08 20.90
N LEU A 50 7.89 9.78 21.16
CA LEU A 50 6.95 8.81 20.60
C LEU A 50 5.96 8.25 21.61
N LYS A 51 6.21 8.33 22.92
CA LYS A 51 5.29 7.81 23.94
C LYS A 51 3.87 8.40 23.86
N PRO A 52 3.68 9.72 23.64
CA PRO A 52 2.34 10.27 23.47
C PRO A 52 1.61 9.75 22.22
N HIS A 53 2.35 9.25 21.23
CA HIS A 53 1.84 8.85 19.92
C HIS A 53 1.96 7.34 19.68
N GLU A 54 2.33 6.56 20.70
CA GLU A 54 2.69 5.15 20.57
C GLU A 54 1.55 4.33 19.97
N ALA A 55 0.33 4.51 20.48
CA ALA A 55 -0.85 3.83 19.96
C ALA A 55 -1.10 4.13 18.46
N GLY A 56 -0.88 5.39 18.06
CA GLY A 56 -1.00 5.83 16.67
C GLY A 56 0.07 5.19 15.78
N LEU A 57 1.32 5.14 16.25
CA LEU A 57 2.42 4.50 15.53
C LEU A 57 2.19 3.00 15.34
N ARG A 58 1.76 2.29 16.40
CA ARG A 58 1.43 0.86 16.35
C ARG A 58 0.32 0.58 15.34
N SER A 59 -0.73 1.40 15.38
CA SER A 59 -1.84 1.34 14.41
C SER A 59 -1.36 1.60 12.97
N LEU A 60 -0.47 2.59 12.77
CA LEU A 60 0.14 2.86 11.47
C LEU A 60 0.94 1.67 10.96
N PHE A 61 1.89 1.15 11.75
CA PHE A 61 2.71 -0.01 11.39
C PHE A 61 1.88 -1.24 11.06
N LYS A 62 0.78 -1.48 11.79
CA LYS A 62 -0.14 -2.58 11.51
C LYS A 62 -0.82 -2.41 10.14
N ARG A 63 -1.33 -1.21 9.83
CA ARG A 63 -1.99 -0.93 8.55
C ARG A 63 -1.02 -1.04 7.37
N VAL A 64 0.14 -0.39 7.50
CA VAL A 64 1.19 -0.42 6.47
C VAL A 64 1.64 -1.86 6.20
N ARG A 65 1.87 -2.70 7.23
CA ARG A 65 2.21 -4.12 7.02
C ARG A 65 1.13 -4.92 6.29
N ALA A 66 -0.15 -4.58 6.49
CA ALA A 66 -1.25 -5.26 5.80
C ALA A 66 -1.31 -4.86 4.31
N ASP A 67 -1.08 -3.58 4.02
CA ASP A 67 -1.31 -3.03 2.68
C ASP A 67 -0.06 -3.05 1.78
N MET A 68 1.15 -2.85 2.33
CA MET A 68 2.39 -2.70 1.55
C MET A 68 2.72 -3.88 0.65
N PRO A 69 2.55 -5.16 1.06
CA PRO A 69 2.85 -6.28 0.17
C PRO A 69 2.09 -6.22 -1.16
N PHE A 70 0.86 -5.72 -1.14
CA PHE A 70 0.07 -5.53 -2.37
C PHE A 70 0.61 -4.38 -3.22
N ILE A 71 0.96 -3.25 -2.60
CA ILE A 71 1.50 -2.08 -3.30
C ILE A 71 2.86 -2.39 -3.93
N VAL A 72 3.75 -3.06 -3.19
CA VAL A 72 5.07 -3.49 -3.69
C VAL A 72 4.91 -4.42 -4.89
N ARG A 73 3.99 -5.39 -4.84
CA ARG A 73 3.69 -6.27 -5.98
C ARG A 73 3.23 -5.50 -7.22
N ARG A 74 2.52 -4.37 -7.08
CA ARG A 74 2.13 -3.54 -8.22
C ARG A 74 3.32 -2.86 -8.87
N PHE A 75 4.30 -2.39 -8.08
CA PHE A 75 5.56 -1.89 -8.62
C PHE A 75 6.35 -2.99 -9.32
N ASP A 76 6.42 -4.18 -8.74
CA ASP A 76 7.09 -5.33 -9.37
C ASP A 76 6.45 -5.69 -10.71
N ALA A 77 5.11 -5.74 -10.77
CA ALA A 77 4.38 -5.98 -12.01
C ALA A 77 4.60 -4.88 -13.06
N ALA A 78 4.61 -3.61 -12.65
CA ALA A 78 4.92 -2.50 -13.55
C ALA A 78 6.35 -2.60 -14.10
N ARG A 79 7.33 -2.89 -13.24
CA ARG A 79 8.73 -3.11 -13.66
C ARG A 79 8.86 -4.29 -14.62
N ALA A 80 8.18 -5.40 -14.37
CA ALA A 80 8.16 -6.54 -15.26
C ALA A 80 7.59 -6.17 -16.64
N ALA A 81 6.49 -5.42 -16.67
CA ALA A 81 5.88 -4.94 -17.92
C ALA A 81 6.85 -4.05 -18.72
N PHE A 82 7.56 -3.12 -18.06
CA PHE A 82 8.54 -2.25 -18.72
C PHE A 82 9.83 -2.96 -19.15
N ARG A 83 10.20 -4.06 -18.47
CA ARG A 83 11.40 -4.85 -18.81
C ARG A 83 11.15 -5.94 -19.84
N SER A 84 9.89 -6.28 -20.11
CA SER A 84 9.58 -7.26 -21.15
C SER A 84 10.08 -6.74 -22.50
N PRO A 85 10.98 -7.46 -23.20
CA PRO A 85 11.62 -7.00 -24.43
C PRO A 85 10.67 -7.05 -25.65
N ASP A 86 9.36 -7.11 -25.43
CA ASP A 86 8.36 -7.25 -26.48
C ASP A 86 7.63 -5.91 -26.72
N PRO A 87 8.15 -5.04 -27.60
CA PRO A 87 7.45 -3.82 -28.03
C PRO A 87 6.15 -4.13 -28.78
N ASP A 88 5.94 -5.36 -29.24
CA ASP A 88 4.72 -5.81 -29.90
C ASP A 88 3.75 -6.51 -28.94
N GLY A 89 4.15 -6.86 -27.72
CA GLY A 89 3.31 -7.53 -26.72
C GLY A 89 2.12 -6.69 -26.29
N VAL A 90 2.31 -5.36 -26.21
CA VAL A 90 1.22 -4.40 -26.00
C VAL A 90 0.31 -4.34 -27.22
N ARG A 91 0.85 -4.35 -28.44
CA ARG A 91 0.06 -4.38 -29.68
C ARG A 91 -0.74 -5.67 -29.81
N HIS A 92 -0.19 -6.82 -29.45
CA HIS A 92 -0.85 -8.11 -29.44
C HIS A 92 -1.92 -8.23 -28.34
N ALA A 93 -1.72 -7.59 -27.19
CA ALA A 93 -2.75 -7.48 -26.16
C ALA A 93 -3.93 -6.61 -26.65
N VAL A 94 -3.65 -5.46 -27.25
CA VAL A 94 -4.68 -4.56 -27.80
C VAL A 94 -5.42 -5.20 -28.99
N ALA A 95 -4.70 -5.90 -29.88
CA ALA A 95 -5.29 -6.62 -31.00
C ALA A 95 -6.25 -7.73 -30.52
N ARG A 96 -5.86 -8.51 -29.50
CA ARG A 96 -6.73 -9.54 -28.92
C ARG A 96 -8.00 -8.96 -28.28
N ILE A 97 -7.91 -7.80 -27.64
CA ILE A 97 -9.08 -7.11 -27.08
C ILE A 97 -10.02 -6.63 -28.19
N ALA A 98 -9.46 -6.06 -29.27
CA ALA A 98 -10.23 -5.62 -30.44
C ALA A 98 -10.92 -6.79 -31.17
N GLU A 99 -10.22 -7.90 -31.40
CA GLU A 99 -10.79 -9.11 -32.03
C GLU A 99 -11.94 -9.70 -31.19
N THR A 100 -11.77 -9.73 -29.86
CA THR A 100 -12.82 -10.22 -28.95
C THR A 100 -14.06 -9.31 -28.97
N ALA A 101 -13.88 -7.99 -29.08
CA ALA A 101 -14.98 -7.04 -29.17
C ALA A 101 -15.74 -7.16 -30.51
N VAL A 102 -15.04 -7.39 -31.62
CA VAL A 102 -15.66 -7.60 -32.93
C VAL A 102 -16.45 -8.91 -32.97
N GLN A 103 -15.91 -10.00 -32.42
CA GLN A 103 -16.60 -11.28 -32.36
C GLN A 103 -17.85 -11.27 -31.47
N ARG A 104 -17.85 -10.51 -30.37
CA ARG A 104 -19.06 -10.31 -29.55
C ARG A 104 -20.14 -9.54 -30.31
N ARG A 105 -19.75 -8.49 -31.03
CA ARG A 105 -20.68 -7.69 -31.84
C ARG A 105 -21.33 -8.48 -32.97
N GLN A 106 -20.63 -9.47 -33.54
CA GLN A 106 -21.15 -10.38 -34.56
C GLN A 106 -22.02 -11.52 -34.01
N ARG A 107 -21.99 -11.76 -32.69
CA ARG A 107 -22.86 -12.76 -32.03
C ARG A 107 -24.14 -12.15 -31.45
N GLU A 108 -24.19 -10.82 -31.35
CA GLU A 108 -25.30 -10.06 -30.77
C GLU A 108 -26.19 -9.37 -31.84
N GLY A 109 -25.95 -9.62 -33.13
CA GLY A 109 -26.79 -9.20 -34.26
C GLY A 109 -27.25 -10.41 -35.07
#